data_AF-A0A932MCB0-F1
#
_entry.id   AF-A0A932MCB0-F1
#
_cell.length_a   1.000
_cell.length_b   1.000
_cell.length_c   1.000
_cell.angle_alpha   90.00
_cell.angle_beta   90.00
_cell.angle_gamma   90.00
#
_symmetry.space_group_name_H-M   'P 1'
#
loop_
_entity.id
_entity.type
_entity.pdbx_description
1 polymer ?
#
loop_
_entity_poly.entity_id
_entity_poly.type
_entity_poly.pdbx_seq_one_letter_code
_entity_poly.pdbx_strand_id
1 'polypeptide(L)' 'MARLQQYYRDTVVKQLTEQFGYRSVMQVPRIEKIVLNMGVGDAIQDAKLLDGAAAELAQIAGQKP' A
#
# COMPACT_ATOMS: atom_id res chain seq x y z
N MET A 1 -0.26 7.34 17.13
CA MET A 1 0.17 7.35 15.71
C MET A 1 0.21 5.92 15.19
N ALA A 2 0.03 5.69 13.89
CA ALA A 2 0.10 4.35 13.31
C ALA A 2 1.51 3.76 13.44
N ARG A 3 1.63 2.47 13.84
CA ARG A 3 2.92 1.79 14.11
C ARG A 3 3.94 1.95 12.98
N LEU A 4 3.50 1.76 11.73
CA LEU A 4 4.36 1.85 10.54
C LEU A 4 4.83 3.28 10.26
N GLN A 5 3.98 4.27 10.53
CA GLN A 5 4.35 5.68 10.36
C GLN A 5 5.44 6.09 11.36
N GLN A 6 5.34 5.61 12.60
CA GLN A 6 6.35 5.86 13.63
C GLN A 6 7.68 5.20 13.24
N TYR A 7 7.65 3.93 12.85
CA TYR A 7 8.84 3.20 12.40
C TYR A 7 9.52 3.87 11.20
N TYR A 8 8.74 4.36 10.24
CA TYR A 8 9.26 5.08 9.09
C TYR A 8 10.01 6.35 9.52
N ARG A 9 9.42 7.16 10.40
CA ARG A 9 10.02 8.42 10.87
C ARG A 9 11.26 8.21 11.72
N ASP A 10 11.24 7.25 12.64
CA ASP A 10 12.29 7.11 13.66
C ASP A 10 13.49 6.29 13.17
N THR A 11 13.23 5.29 12.34
CA THR A 11 14.24 4.30 11.93
C THR A 11 14.59 4.44 10.45
N VAL A 12 13.58 4.34 9.57
CA VAL A 12 13.82 4.25 8.11
C VAL A 12 14.41 5.54 7.56
N VAL A 13 13.91 6.70 8.00
CA VAL A 13 14.43 8.01 7.57
C VAL A 13 15.91 8.16 7.89
N LYS A 14 16.34 7.81 9.11
CA LYS A 14 17.74 7.91 9.52
C LYS A 14 18.64 6.99 8.71
N GLN A 15 18.23 5.72 8.55
CA GLN A 15 18.98 4.74 7.77
C GLN A 15 19.14 5.16 6.31
N LEU A 16 18.08 5.68 5.69
CA LEU A 16 18.13 6.15 4.30
C LEU A 16 18.97 7.43 4.14
N THR A 17 18.89 8.37 5.09
CA THR A 17 19.74 9.56 5.07
C THR A 17 21.22 9.21 5.20
N GLU A 18 21.57 8.28 6.09
CA GLU A 18 22.96 7.81 6.27
C GLU A 18 23.46 7.03 5.04
N GLN A 19 22.64 6.12 4.50
CA GLN A 19 23.02 5.28 3.36
C GLN A 19 23.19 6.07 2.06
N PHE A 20 22.33 7.06 1.81
CA PHE A 20 22.29 7.80 0.54
C PHE A 20 22.82 9.24 0.64
N GLY A 21 23.21 9.69 1.84
CA GLY A 21 23.81 11.01 2.05
C GLY A 21 22.89 12.18 1.73
N TYR A 22 21.57 12.02 1.95
CA TYR A 22 20.60 13.08 1.66
C TYR A 22 20.88 14.35 2.47
N ARG A 23 20.84 15.52 1.81
CA ARG A 23 21.11 16.82 2.45
C ARG A 23 19.88 17.41 3.15
N SER A 24 18.70 16.91 2.81
CA SER A 24 17.43 17.37 3.37
C SER A 24 16.56 16.17 3.71
N VAL A 25 15.90 16.24 4.87
CA VAL A 25 14.94 15.23 5.34
C VAL A 25 13.79 15.06 4.34
N MET A 26 13.47 16.09 3.57
CA MET A 26 12.41 16.05 2.56
C MET A 26 12.79 15.26 1.30
N GLN A 27 14.08 14.93 1.10
CA GLN A 27 14.54 14.10 -0.01
C GLN A 27 14.33 12.60 0.24
N VAL A 28 14.04 12.21 1.48
CA VAL A 28 13.85 10.80 1.83
C VAL A 28 12.56 10.28 1.17
N PRO A 29 12.63 9.17 0.42
CA PRO A 29 11.47 8.61 -0.27
C PRO A 29 10.31 8.27 0.68
N ARG A 30 9.08 8.59 0.26
CA ARG A 30 7.83 8.33 1.01
C ARG A 30 6.90 7.42 0.22
N ILE A 31 6.10 6.62 0.92
CA ILE A 31 5.03 5.83 0.30
C ILE A 31 3.86 6.79 0.03
N GLU A 32 3.52 7.01 -1.24
CA GLU A 32 2.43 7.89 -1.63
C GLU A 32 1.07 7.17 -1.61
N LYS A 33 0.99 5.99 -2.24
CA LYS A 33 -0.21 5.16 -2.26
C LYS A 33 0.12 3.69 -2.51
N ILE A 34 -0.77 2.81 -2.08
CA ILE A 34 -0.74 1.38 -2.39
C ILE A 34 -2.03 1.07 -3.15
N VAL A 35 -1.90 0.56 -4.38
CA VAL A 35 -3.04 0.17 -5.21
C VAL A 35 -3.12 -1.35 -5.21
N LEU A 36 -4.25 -1.89 -4.79
CA LEU A 36 -4.56 -3.31 -4.85
C LEU A 36 -5.34 -3.57 -6.14
N ASN A 37 -4.86 -4.52 -6.94
CA ASN A 37 -5.53 -4.93 -8.17
C ASN A 37 -5.75 -6.44 -8.14
N MET A 38 -6.94 -6.89 -8.52
CA MET A 38 -7.28 -8.29 -8.65
C MET A 38 -7.77 -8.54 -10.09
N GLY A 39 -6.98 -9.31 -10.84
CA GLY A 39 -7.38 -9.75 -12.18
C GLY A 39 -8.29 -10.97 -12.06
N VAL A 40 -9.57 -10.82 -12.40
CA VAL A 40 -10.53 -11.93 -12.42
C VAL A 40 -10.81 -12.27 -13.89
N GLY A 41 -10.03 -13.19 -14.46
CA GLY A 41 -10.12 -13.55 -15.88
C GLY A 41 -11.39 -14.32 -16.26
N ASP A 42 -11.87 -15.18 -15.35
CA ASP A 42 -13.05 -16.02 -15.55
C ASP A 42 -14.38 -15.28 -15.31
N ALA A 43 -14.29 -14.07 -14.75
CA ALA A 43 -15.42 -13.21 -14.41
C ALA A 43 -16.17 -12.63 -15.61
N ILE A 44 -15.62 -12.74 -16.83
CA ILE A 44 -16.33 -12.35 -18.05
C ILE A 44 -17.58 -13.22 -18.24
N GLN A 45 -17.54 -14.47 -17.75
CA GLN A 45 -18.63 -15.44 -17.92
C GLN A 45 -19.61 -15.50 -16.74
N ASP A 46 -19.20 -15.09 -15.53
CA ASP A 46 -20.07 -15.08 -14.35
C ASP A 46 -19.85 -13.83 -13.48
N ALA A 47 -20.84 -12.94 -13.46
CA ALA A 47 -20.85 -11.72 -12.67
C ALA A 47 -20.77 -11.98 -11.15
N LYS A 48 -21.19 -13.16 -10.67
CA LYS A 48 -21.11 -13.50 -9.24
C LYS A 48 -19.68 -13.66 -8.75
N LEU A 49 -18.76 -14.05 -9.64
CA LEU A 49 -17.33 -14.15 -9.32
C LEU A 49 -16.70 -12.76 -9.15
N LEU A 50 -17.17 -11.75 -9.89
CA LEU A 50 -16.76 -10.35 -9.67
C LEU A 50 -17.22 -9.83 -8.32
N ASP A 51 -18.50 -10.06 -7.99
CA ASP A 51 -19.06 -9.60 -6.73
C ASP A 51 -18.37 -10.28 -5.52
N GLY A 52 -18.04 -11.57 -5.65
CA GLY A 52 -17.25 -12.30 -4.65
C GLY A 52 -15.84 -11.73 -4.48
N ALA A 53 -15.12 -11.55 -5.58
CA ALA A 53 -13.77 -10.97 -5.58
C ALA A 53 -13.74 -9.54 -5.00
N ALA A 54 -14.73 -8.71 -5.33
CA ALA A 54 -14.86 -7.37 -4.79
C ALA A 54 -15.16 -7.38 -3.29
N ALA A 55 -16.00 -8.31 -2.82
CA ALA A 55 -16.30 -8.48 -1.39
C ALA A 55 -15.06 -8.95 -0.60
N GLU A 56 -14.28 -9.88 -1.15
CA GLU A 56 -13.03 -10.34 -0.55
C GLU A 56 -12.00 -9.21 -0.48
N LEU A 57 -11.81 -8.44 -1.57
CA LEU A 57 -10.97 -7.26 -1.55
C LEU A 57 -11.43 -6.22 -0.53
N ALA A 58 -12.73 -6.02 -0.39
CA ALA A 58 -13.29 -5.12 0.61
C ALA A 58 -12.97 -5.58 2.04
N GLN A 59 -13.05 -6.88 2.31
CA GLN A 59 -12.68 -7.45 3.60
C GLN A 59 -11.18 -7.30 3.89
N ILE A 60 -10.32 -7.51 2.88
CA ILE A 60 -8.86 -7.42 3.02
C ILE A 60 -8.41 -5.96 3.20
N ALA A 61 -8.86 -5.07 2.33
CA ALA A 61 -8.45 -3.66 2.33
C ALA A 61 -9.18 -2.83 3.39
N GLY A 62 -10.30 -3.32 3.93
CA GLY A 62 -11.18 -2.54 4.80
C GLY A 62 -11.82 -1.33 4.09
N GLN A 63 -11.74 -1.30 2.76
CA GLN A 63 -12.22 -0.23 1.89
C GLN A 63 -13.04 -0.88 0.78
N LYS A 64 -14.25 -0.37 0.54
CA LYS A 64 -15.08 -0.86 -0.56
C LYS A 64 -14.41 -0.48 -1.89
N PRO A 65 -14.01 -1.45 -2.73
CA PRO A 65 -13.48 -1.18 -4.06
C PRO A 65 -14.57 -0.67 -5.01
#